data_AF-A0A1G7MZK9-F1
#
_entry.id   AF-A0A1G7MZK9-F1
#
_cell.length_a   1.000
_cell.length_b   1.000
_cell.length_c   1.000
_cell.angle_alpha   90.00
_cell.angle_beta   90.00
_cell.angle_gamma   90.00
#
_symmetry.space_group_name_H-M   'P 1'
#
loop_
_entity.id
_entity.type
_entity.pdbx_description
1 polymer ?
#
loop_
_entity_poly.entity_id
_entity_poly.type
_entity_poly.pdbx_seq_one_letter_code
_entity_poly.pdbx_strand_id
1 'polypeptide(L)'
;MYNRVGGQSIRSDQADESNQSADTGSFAQALTECVQRESLPPEELSDRMGLCCSRPHTSDANVYSPGSSSPSTSSLSSDSNPSSPGRPIRPLFQYRTAELPGANVNGICVGLAAEWLRNQHSSPASRMGALRPGAENHASAAVRQRRYEDIKTELRNDRAGGSHNLQAKSTMLREAGLEPADEQTRYRFGSSSRIAQIVNEVTADPSIYLLGLRFAAGGAHTMATSTSNGMTTLFDPNYGEFTVRSDQMGELFKSLADRYSNLNGHDISTVVTQRMT
;
A
#
# COMPACT_ATOMS: atom_id res chain seq x y z
N MET A 1 26.19 19.21 75.72
CA MET A 1 25.76 18.53 76.96
C MET A 1 24.28 18.83 77.18
N TYR A 2 23.49 17.76 77.22
CA TYR A 2 22.18 17.53 77.86
C TYR A 2 20.98 18.48 77.71
N ASN A 3 19.91 17.84 77.20
CA ASN A 3 18.49 18.22 77.08
C ASN A 3 17.78 18.49 78.42
N ARG A 4 16.68 19.26 78.39
CA ARG A 4 15.41 18.85 79.05
C ARG A 4 14.14 19.60 78.57
N VAL A 5 13.23 18.81 77.96
CA VAL A 5 11.78 18.66 78.19
C VAL A 5 10.80 19.83 77.97
N GLY A 6 9.75 19.55 77.18
CA GLY A 6 8.38 19.92 77.52
C GLY A 6 7.41 19.95 76.33
N GLY A 7 6.47 18.99 76.26
CA GLY A 7 5.19 19.19 75.55
C GLY A 7 4.73 18.05 74.64
N GLN A 8 3.97 17.11 75.20
CA GLN A 8 3.20 16.08 74.50
C GLN A 8 1.97 16.66 73.77
N SER A 9 1.58 16.06 72.63
CA SER A 9 0.16 15.84 72.31
C SER A 9 -0.03 14.69 71.32
N ILE A 10 -0.54 13.58 71.87
CA ILE A 10 -1.52 12.61 71.35
C ILE A 10 -1.25 11.90 70.00
N ARG A 11 -0.97 10.61 70.16
CA ARG A 11 -1.05 9.47 69.24
C ARG A 11 -2.51 9.08 68.99
N SER A 12 -2.82 8.61 67.78
CA SER A 12 -3.76 7.51 67.55
C SER A 12 -3.40 6.80 66.25
N ASP A 13 -2.88 5.57 66.41
CA ASP A 13 -2.81 4.53 65.39
C ASP A 13 -4.22 4.06 65.03
N GLN A 14 -4.49 3.81 63.74
CA GLN A 14 -5.19 2.60 63.32
C GLN A 14 -5.00 2.36 61.82
N ALA A 15 -4.20 1.35 61.51
CA ALA A 15 -4.42 0.51 60.35
C ALA A 15 -5.57 -0.44 60.68
N ASP A 16 -6.55 -0.61 59.79
CA ASP A 16 -6.83 -1.92 59.21
C ASP A 16 -7.81 -1.87 58.02
N GLU A 17 -7.63 -2.85 57.15
CA GLU A 17 -8.55 -3.46 56.19
C GLU A 17 -9.00 -2.72 54.91
N SER A 18 -8.49 -3.28 53.82
CA SER A 18 -9.27 -3.87 52.72
C SER A 18 -10.17 -2.94 51.91
N ASN A 19 -9.74 -2.66 50.67
CA ASN A 19 -10.55 -2.99 49.49
C ASN A 19 -9.64 -3.02 48.27
N GLN A 20 -9.16 -4.22 47.93
CA GLN A 20 -8.71 -4.53 46.57
C GLN A 20 -9.92 -4.37 45.64
N SER A 21 -10.05 -3.20 45.01
CA SER A 21 -10.89 -3.05 43.84
C SER A 21 -10.11 -3.61 42.65
N ALA A 22 -10.20 -4.93 42.47
CA ALA A 22 -9.85 -5.55 41.21
C ALA A 22 -10.68 -4.88 40.10
N ASP A 23 -10.00 -4.22 39.17
CA ASP A 23 -10.60 -3.62 38.00
C ASP A 23 -11.11 -4.72 37.06
N THR A 24 -12.28 -5.28 37.40
CA THR A 24 -12.97 -6.31 36.63
C THR A 24 -13.62 -5.76 35.36
N GLY A 25 -13.50 -4.46 35.08
CA GLY A 25 -14.03 -3.83 33.85
C GLY A 25 -13.19 -4.16 32.61
N SER A 26 -11.86 -4.23 32.77
CA SER A 26 -10.94 -4.44 31.64
C SER A 26 -11.02 -5.86 31.04
N PHE A 27 -11.18 -6.88 31.88
CA PHE A 27 -11.18 -8.28 31.43
C PHE A 27 -12.50 -8.71 30.78
N ALA A 28 -13.64 -8.21 31.29
CA ALA A 28 -14.96 -8.49 30.70
C ALA A 28 -15.15 -7.78 29.35
N GLN A 29 -14.56 -6.58 29.19
CA GLN A 29 -14.57 -5.85 27.91
C GLN A 29 -13.63 -6.50 26.88
N ALA A 30 -12.46 -7.00 27.32
CA ALA A 30 -11.53 -7.76 26.47
C ALA A 30 -12.10 -9.12 26.01
N LEU A 31 -12.90 -9.79 26.85
CA LEU A 31 -13.59 -11.03 26.46
C LEU A 31 -14.75 -10.78 25.50
N THR A 32 -15.48 -9.67 25.64
CA THR A 32 -16.58 -9.32 24.73
C THR A 32 -16.05 -8.92 23.34
N GLU A 33 -14.88 -8.27 23.27
CA GLU A 33 -14.17 -8.01 22.02
C GLU A 33 -13.53 -9.27 21.39
N CYS A 34 -13.14 -10.26 22.19
CA CYS A 34 -12.68 -11.56 21.67
C CYS A 34 -13.83 -12.40 21.09
N VAL A 35 -15.01 -12.36 21.69
CA VAL A 35 -16.18 -13.14 21.21
C VAL A 35 -16.79 -12.55 19.94
N GLN A 36 -16.67 -11.25 19.68
CA GLN A 36 -17.05 -10.65 18.38
C GLN A 36 -16.09 -10.97 17.23
N ARG A 37 -14.90 -11.52 17.52
CA ARG A 37 -13.92 -11.93 16.49
C ARG A 37 -14.12 -13.36 15.96
N GLU A 38 -14.99 -14.16 16.57
CA GLU A 38 -15.16 -15.58 16.22
C GLU A 38 -16.42 -15.90 15.40
N SER A 39 -17.10 -14.89 14.82
CA SER A 39 -18.35 -15.13 14.09
C SER A 39 -18.49 -14.29 12.82
N LEU A 40 -17.51 -14.37 11.91
CA LEU A 40 -17.66 -13.90 10.53
C LEU A 40 -17.06 -14.93 9.54
N PRO A 41 -17.71 -15.17 8.39
CA PRO A 41 -17.23 -16.11 7.38
C PRO A 41 -15.92 -15.61 6.73
N PRO A 42 -15.09 -16.50 6.18
CA PRO A 42 -13.73 -16.17 5.74
C PRO A 42 -13.71 -15.57 4.33
N GLU A 43 -13.74 -14.23 4.22
CA GLU A 43 -13.06 -13.40 3.21
C GLU A 43 -13.46 -11.92 3.44
N GLU A 44 -12.56 -10.98 3.17
CA GLU A 44 -12.73 -9.52 3.33
C GLU A 44 -12.58 -8.94 4.75
N LEU A 45 -11.43 -9.21 5.37
CA LEU A 45 -10.86 -8.23 6.31
C LEU A 45 -10.33 -7.06 5.48
N SER A 46 -10.74 -5.84 5.82
CA SER A 46 -10.18 -4.59 5.30
C SER A 46 -8.64 -4.67 5.32
N ASP A 47 -8.07 -4.82 4.12
CA ASP A 47 -6.65 -4.87 3.84
C ASP A 47 -6.08 -3.51 4.26
N ARG A 48 -5.51 -3.40 5.48
CA ARG A 48 -4.83 -2.19 5.99
C ARG A 48 -3.52 -1.95 5.23
N MET A 49 -3.59 -1.87 3.91
CA MET A 49 -2.46 -1.78 2.99
C MET A 49 -2.14 -0.30 2.82
N GLY A 50 -1.01 0.11 3.37
CA GLY A 50 -0.64 1.52 3.47
C GLY A 50 -0.45 2.18 2.10
N LEU A 51 -0.98 3.40 1.97
CA LEU A 51 -0.51 4.35 0.98
C LEU A 51 0.95 4.72 1.33
N CYS A 52 1.90 4.48 0.43
CA CYS A 52 3.33 4.72 0.68
C CYS A 52 3.74 6.21 0.74
N CYS A 53 2.79 7.12 0.96
CA CYS A 53 3.12 8.52 1.14
C CYS A 53 3.44 8.81 2.60
N SER A 54 4.72 9.08 2.87
CA SER A 54 5.23 9.80 4.04
C SER A 54 4.31 10.98 4.37
N ARG A 55 3.53 10.90 5.46
CA ARG A 55 2.81 12.05 6.03
C ARG A 55 3.77 12.81 6.96
N PRO A 56 3.84 14.14 6.87
CA PRO A 56 3.93 14.95 8.06
C PRO A 56 2.61 15.69 8.31
N HIS A 57 2.30 15.79 9.60
CA HIS A 57 1.38 16.71 10.29
C HIS A 57 -0.07 16.31 10.60
N THR A 58 -0.22 15.92 11.87
CA THR A 58 -1.12 16.47 12.89
C THR A 58 -1.99 17.66 12.47
N SER A 59 -3.30 17.42 12.39
CA SER A 59 -4.37 18.23 12.99
C SER A 59 -5.69 17.49 12.78
N ASP A 60 -6.16 16.85 13.84
CA ASP A 60 -7.54 16.41 13.99
C ASP A 60 -8.45 17.65 14.07
N ALA A 61 -9.63 17.58 13.45
CA ALA A 61 -10.91 17.81 14.10
C ALA A 61 -12.08 17.79 13.09
N ASN A 62 -12.90 16.73 13.21
CA ASN A 62 -14.38 16.72 13.15
C ASN A 62 -15.07 17.13 11.81
N VAL A 63 -16.14 16.51 11.31
CA VAL A 63 -17.29 15.82 11.93
C VAL A 63 -17.83 14.80 10.91
N TYR A 64 -18.14 13.58 11.36
CA TYR A 64 -19.02 12.64 10.65
C TYR A 64 -20.48 12.94 11.01
N SER A 65 -21.40 12.88 10.04
CA SER A 65 -22.65 12.12 10.20
C SER A 65 -23.37 11.86 8.86
N PRO A 66 -24.06 10.72 8.72
CA PRO A 66 -24.52 10.18 7.43
C PRO A 66 -26.03 10.38 7.21
N GLY A 67 -26.46 10.34 5.96
CA GLY A 67 -27.86 10.27 5.56
C GLY A 67 -28.08 9.17 4.53
N SER A 68 -28.68 8.06 4.97
CA SER A 68 -29.19 6.97 4.14
C SER A 68 -30.51 7.36 3.49
N SER A 69 -30.71 7.05 2.20
CA SER A 69 -31.97 6.56 1.62
C SER A 69 -31.77 6.07 0.17
N SER A 70 -32.33 4.91 -0.15
CA SER A 70 -32.71 4.39 -1.49
C SER A 70 -34.15 3.83 -1.34
N PRO A 71 -34.87 3.30 -2.36
CA PRO A 71 -34.83 3.43 -3.83
C PRO A 71 -36.27 3.69 -4.43
N SER A 72 -36.42 3.76 -5.76
CA SER A 72 -37.58 3.31 -6.61
C SER A 72 -37.52 3.94 -8.02
N THR A 73 -37.22 3.21 -9.12
CA THR A 73 -38.03 2.39 -10.06
C THR A 73 -38.81 3.12 -11.17
N SER A 74 -38.77 2.52 -12.38
CA SER A 74 -39.53 2.71 -13.64
C SER A 74 -38.97 3.75 -14.65
N SER A 75 -38.91 3.54 -15.98
CA SER A 75 -39.17 2.40 -16.88
C SER A 75 -38.59 2.70 -18.28
N LEU A 76 -38.18 1.63 -18.98
CA LEU A 76 -38.25 1.34 -20.43
C LEU A 76 -37.94 2.43 -21.47
N SER A 77 -36.92 2.18 -22.29
CA SER A 77 -36.92 2.44 -23.74
C SER A 77 -35.96 1.48 -24.43
N SER A 78 -36.50 0.69 -25.36
CA SER A 78 -35.76 -0.14 -26.31
C SER A 78 -34.89 0.73 -27.21
N ASP A 79 -33.65 0.30 -27.47
CA ASP A 79 -33.08 0.39 -28.81
C ASP A 79 -31.90 -0.56 -28.98
N SER A 80 -31.90 -1.20 -30.14
CA SER A 80 -31.09 -2.34 -30.52
C SER A 80 -29.67 -1.92 -30.88
N ASN A 81 -28.67 -2.53 -30.23
CA ASN A 81 -27.34 -2.78 -30.80
C ASN A 81 -26.60 -3.79 -29.91
N PRO A 82 -26.22 -4.99 -30.40
CA PRO A 82 -25.36 -5.87 -29.64
C PRO A 82 -23.93 -5.33 -29.79
N SER A 83 -23.59 -4.33 -28.98
CA SER A 83 -22.20 -4.15 -28.58
C SER A 83 -21.80 -5.45 -27.89
N SER A 84 -20.97 -6.26 -28.55
CA SER A 84 -20.42 -7.49 -27.97
C SER A 84 -20.10 -7.26 -26.50
N PRO A 85 -20.67 -8.03 -25.56
CA PRO A 85 -20.41 -7.80 -24.15
C PRO A 85 -18.89 -7.88 -23.98
N GLY A 86 -18.30 -6.76 -23.53
CA GLY A 86 -16.89 -6.72 -23.20
C GLY A 86 -16.62 -7.92 -22.31
N ARG A 87 -15.63 -8.73 -22.70
CA ARG A 87 -15.27 -9.96 -22.00
C ARG A 87 -15.25 -9.69 -20.50
N PRO A 88 -15.93 -10.50 -19.67
CA PRO A 88 -16.00 -10.25 -18.24
C PRO A 88 -14.57 -10.15 -17.68
N ILE A 89 -14.30 -9.04 -16.98
CA ILE A 89 -13.02 -8.79 -16.34
C ILE A 89 -12.76 -9.93 -15.36
N ARG A 90 -11.65 -10.66 -15.54
CA ARG A 90 -11.33 -11.76 -14.64
C ARG A 90 -10.95 -11.21 -13.26
N PRO A 91 -11.31 -11.92 -12.16
CA PRO A 91 -10.86 -11.56 -10.83
C PRO A 91 -9.33 -11.42 -10.76
N LEU A 92 -8.84 -10.37 -10.11
CA LEU A 92 -7.41 -10.01 -10.06
C LEU A 92 -6.50 -11.20 -9.73
N PHE A 93 -6.86 -11.97 -8.71
CA PHE A 93 -6.01 -13.06 -8.21
C PHE A 93 -5.97 -14.30 -9.12
N GLN A 94 -6.81 -14.38 -10.15
CA GLN A 94 -6.66 -15.42 -11.19
C GLN A 94 -5.43 -15.19 -12.08
N TYR A 95 -4.88 -13.98 -12.11
CA TYR A 95 -3.63 -13.66 -12.81
C TYR A 95 -2.39 -13.80 -11.92
N ARG A 96 -2.57 -14.06 -10.61
CA ARG A 96 -1.49 -14.04 -9.63
C ARG A 96 -0.64 -15.29 -9.75
N THR A 97 0.67 -15.11 -9.93
CA THR A 97 1.65 -16.19 -10.04
C THR A 97 2.32 -16.50 -8.72
N ALA A 98 2.52 -15.50 -7.86
CA ALA A 98 3.05 -15.68 -6.52
C ALA A 98 2.50 -14.62 -5.58
N GLU A 99 2.13 -15.01 -4.37
CA GLU A 99 1.55 -14.10 -3.38
C GLU A 99 2.60 -13.52 -2.42
N LEU A 100 2.36 -12.30 -1.97
CA LEU A 100 3.20 -11.60 -1.00
C LEU A 100 2.37 -10.98 0.13
N PRO A 101 1.91 -11.78 1.10
CA PRO A 101 1.10 -11.25 2.19
C PRO A 101 1.93 -10.37 3.14
N GLY A 102 1.41 -9.19 3.46
CA GLY A 102 1.91 -8.35 4.55
C GLY A 102 3.28 -7.68 4.34
N ALA A 103 3.89 -7.77 3.15
CA ALA A 103 5.21 -7.17 2.94
C ALA A 103 5.20 -5.64 3.00
N ASN A 104 4.13 -5.01 2.51
CA ASN A 104 4.03 -3.54 2.39
C ASN A 104 3.24 -2.87 3.53
N VAL A 105 3.01 -3.54 4.67
CA VAL A 105 2.29 -2.93 5.82
C VAL A 105 2.97 -1.66 6.35
N ASN A 106 4.30 -1.58 6.21
CA ASN A 106 5.12 -0.44 6.63
C ASN A 106 5.28 0.64 5.54
N GLY A 107 4.57 0.53 4.41
CA GLY A 107 4.64 1.53 3.33
C GLY A 107 5.97 1.56 2.59
N ILE A 108 6.68 0.44 2.51
CA ILE A 108 8.03 0.33 1.92
C ILE A 108 8.03 -0.04 0.41
N CYS A 109 6.98 0.33 -0.32
CA CYS A 109 6.78 -0.14 -1.70
C CYS A 109 7.88 0.27 -2.68
N VAL A 110 8.55 1.41 -2.48
CA VAL A 110 9.66 1.81 -3.35
C VAL A 110 10.85 0.88 -3.15
N GLY A 111 11.16 0.57 -1.89
CA GLY A 111 12.22 -0.38 -1.54
C GLY A 111 11.91 -1.81 -1.98
N LEU A 112 10.66 -2.26 -1.81
CA LEU A 112 10.23 -3.60 -2.25
C LEU A 112 10.31 -3.72 -3.78
N ALA A 113 9.88 -2.70 -4.52
CA ALA A 113 10.01 -2.69 -5.97
C ALA A 113 11.48 -2.73 -6.42
N ALA A 114 12.38 -2.03 -5.72
CA ALA A 114 13.81 -2.09 -6.00
C ALA A 114 14.38 -3.50 -5.77
N GLU A 115 14.08 -4.13 -4.64
CA GLU A 115 14.57 -5.49 -4.35
C GLU A 115 13.95 -6.56 -5.27
N TRP A 116 12.71 -6.36 -5.71
CA TRP A 116 12.11 -7.18 -6.76
C TRP A 116 12.85 -7.06 -8.09
N LEU A 117 13.19 -5.83 -8.52
CA LEU A 117 13.94 -5.58 -9.76
C LEU A 117 15.36 -6.17 -9.72
N ARG A 118 16.00 -6.22 -8.55
CA ARG A 118 17.33 -6.83 -8.41
C ARG A 118 17.30 -8.36 -8.52
N ASN A 119 16.14 -8.98 -8.32
CA ASN A 119 16.01 -10.43 -8.23
C ASN A 119 15.28 -11.08 -9.43
N GLN A 120 15.28 -10.44 -10.61
CA GLN A 120 14.52 -10.90 -11.79
C GLN A 120 14.90 -12.30 -12.29
N HIS A 121 16.13 -12.77 -12.02
CA HIS A 121 16.61 -14.09 -12.43
C HIS A 121 16.05 -15.25 -11.59
N SER A 122 15.49 -14.96 -10.41
CA SER A 122 14.90 -15.97 -9.52
C SER A 122 13.48 -16.35 -9.95
N SER A 123 13.01 -17.53 -9.54
CA SER A 123 11.61 -17.92 -9.75
C SER A 123 10.63 -16.98 -9.01
N PRO A 124 9.36 -16.87 -9.45
CA PRO A 124 8.33 -16.08 -8.73
C PRO A 124 8.22 -16.42 -7.24
N ALA A 125 8.22 -17.71 -6.90
CA ALA A 125 8.14 -18.18 -5.52
C ALA A 125 9.38 -17.76 -4.70
N SER A 126 10.58 -17.89 -5.29
CA SER A 126 11.84 -17.46 -4.66
C SER A 126 11.87 -15.94 -4.44
N ARG A 127 11.41 -15.15 -5.42
CA ARG A 127 11.32 -13.68 -5.29
C ARG A 127 10.36 -13.27 -4.17
N MET A 128 9.15 -13.84 -4.11
CA MET A 128 8.22 -13.54 -3.02
C MET A 128 8.74 -14.03 -1.67
N GLY A 129 9.39 -15.20 -1.63
CA GLY A 129 10.05 -15.71 -0.42
C GLY A 129 11.09 -14.74 0.14
N ALA A 130 11.93 -14.17 -0.74
CA ALA A 130 12.93 -13.18 -0.34
C ALA A 130 12.31 -11.84 0.14
N LEU A 131 11.13 -11.47 -0.35
CA LEU A 131 10.45 -10.22 0.01
C LEU A 131 9.45 -10.36 1.17
N ARG A 132 9.27 -11.55 1.74
CA ARG A 132 8.36 -11.74 2.89
C ARG A 132 8.89 -11.04 4.14
N PRO A 133 8.01 -10.52 5.03
CA PRO A 133 8.43 -9.96 6.31
C PRO A 133 9.38 -10.90 7.08
N GLY A 134 10.49 -10.35 7.55
CA GLY A 134 11.55 -11.10 8.27
C GLY A 134 12.66 -11.68 7.39
N ALA A 135 12.50 -11.67 6.06
CA ALA A 135 13.57 -12.04 5.14
C ALA A 135 14.60 -10.90 4.97
N GLU A 136 15.83 -11.27 4.57
CA GLU A 136 16.93 -10.31 4.38
C GLU A 136 16.64 -9.26 3.31
N ASN A 137 16.04 -9.65 2.17
CA ASN A 137 15.69 -8.68 1.13
C ASN A 137 14.51 -7.79 1.54
N HIS A 138 13.61 -8.25 2.42
CA HIS A 138 12.59 -7.38 3.02
C HIS A 138 13.22 -6.31 3.93
N ALA A 139 14.21 -6.68 4.74
CA ALA A 139 14.98 -5.72 5.53
C ALA A 139 15.77 -4.74 4.64
N SER A 140 16.38 -5.24 3.56
CA SER A 140 17.05 -4.41 2.56
C SER A 140 16.09 -3.44 1.88
N ALA A 141 14.88 -3.88 1.55
CA ALA A 141 13.81 -3.03 1.03
C ALA A 141 13.45 -1.91 2.01
N ALA A 142 13.36 -2.20 3.31
CA ALA A 142 13.12 -1.16 4.32
C ALA A 142 14.25 -0.13 4.39
N VAL A 143 15.51 -0.55 4.31
CA VAL A 143 16.68 0.35 4.25
C VAL A 143 16.60 1.24 3.01
N ARG A 144 16.24 0.67 1.85
CA ARG A 144 16.08 1.42 0.60
C ARG A 144 14.92 2.41 0.65
N GLN A 145 13.80 2.03 1.25
CA GLN A 145 12.69 2.95 1.45
C GLN A 145 13.14 4.15 2.30
N ARG A 146 13.83 3.91 3.42
CA ARG A 146 14.35 4.98 4.27
C ARG A 146 15.31 5.89 3.49
N ARG A 147 16.25 5.30 2.74
CA ARG A 147 17.19 6.06 1.93
C ARG A 147 16.49 6.96 0.90
N TYR A 148 15.46 6.45 0.24
CA TYR A 148 14.60 7.26 -0.64
C TYR A 148 13.94 8.44 0.08
N GLU A 149 13.47 8.24 1.32
CA GLU A 149 12.83 9.28 2.13
C GLU A 149 13.81 10.33 2.65
N ASP A 150 15.01 9.91 3.04
CA ASP A 150 16.10 10.78 3.48
C ASP A 150 16.51 11.72 2.35
N ILE A 151 16.83 11.19 1.16
CA ILE A 151 17.21 12.00 -0.01
C ILE A 151 16.08 12.96 -0.39
N LYS A 152 14.82 12.51 -0.35
CA LYS A 152 13.68 13.37 -0.63
C LYS A 152 13.53 14.51 0.38
N THR A 153 13.90 14.28 1.63
CA THR A 153 13.89 15.30 2.69
C THR A 153 15.02 16.31 2.49
N GLU A 154 16.23 15.84 2.18
CA GLU A 154 17.39 16.69 1.84
C GLU A 154 17.07 17.61 0.65
N LEU A 155 16.56 17.06 -0.46
CA LEU A 155 16.21 17.84 -1.64
C LEU A 155 15.14 18.92 -1.39
N ARG A 156 14.22 18.66 -0.45
CA ARG A 156 13.21 19.65 -0.04
C ARG A 156 13.85 20.79 0.76
N ASN A 157 14.77 20.46 1.66
CA ASN A 157 15.46 21.44 2.49
C ASN A 157 16.37 22.34 1.64
N ASP A 158 17.02 21.77 0.64
CA ASP A 158 17.93 22.49 -0.27
C ASP A 158 17.20 23.35 -1.31
N ARG A 159 15.86 23.33 -1.32
CA ARG A 159 15.00 23.99 -2.33
C ARG A 159 15.43 23.66 -3.76
N ALA A 160 15.92 22.44 -3.97
CA ALA A 160 16.35 21.98 -5.29
C ALA A 160 15.18 22.11 -6.28
N GLY A 161 15.45 22.58 -7.49
CA GLY A 161 14.45 22.62 -8.56
C GLY A 161 14.07 21.20 -9.04
N GLY A 162 12.87 21.04 -9.59
CA GLY A 162 12.44 19.78 -10.21
C GLY A 162 11.66 18.82 -9.31
N SER A 163 11.43 17.60 -9.79
CA SER A 163 10.64 16.59 -9.07
C SER A 163 11.51 15.86 -8.04
N HIS A 164 11.46 16.29 -6.77
CA HIS A 164 12.20 15.65 -5.67
C HIS A 164 11.90 14.14 -5.56
N ASN A 165 10.68 13.72 -5.90
CA ASN A 165 10.32 12.29 -5.89
C ASN A 165 11.05 11.49 -6.96
N LEU A 166 11.22 12.05 -8.16
CA LEU A 166 11.95 11.39 -9.25
C LEU A 166 13.43 11.32 -8.89
N GLN A 167 14.02 12.45 -8.48
CA GLN A 167 15.45 12.50 -8.14
C GLN A 167 15.80 11.56 -6.98
N ALA A 168 15.05 11.60 -5.87
CA ALA A 168 15.29 10.71 -4.74
C ALA A 168 15.13 9.22 -5.12
N LYS A 169 14.12 8.90 -5.93
CA LYS A 169 13.90 7.53 -6.41
C LYS A 169 15.06 7.09 -7.31
N SER A 170 15.46 7.91 -8.28
CA SER A 170 16.56 7.58 -9.20
C SER A 170 17.88 7.40 -8.47
N THR A 171 18.20 8.27 -7.51
CA THR A 171 19.41 8.12 -6.69
C THR A 171 19.39 6.82 -5.89
N MET A 172 18.31 6.51 -5.17
CA MET A 172 18.20 5.28 -4.38
C MET A 172 18.32 4.02 -5.27
N LEU A 173 17.70 4.02 -6.45
CA LEU A 173 17.78 2.90 -7.40
C LEU A 173 19.22 2.72 -7.93
N ARG A 174 19.93 3.82 -8.23
CA ARG A 174 21.35 3.76 -8.64
C ARG A 174 22.24 3.22 -7.52
N GLU A 175 22.00 3.65 -6.28
CA GLU A 175 22.65 3.07 -5.09
C GLU A 175 22.30 1.58 -4.89
N ALA A 176 21.22 1.09 -5.50
CA ALA A 176 20.83 -0.31 -5.53
C ALA A 176 21.48 -1.12 -6.68
N GLY A 177 22.27 -0.48 -7.54
CA GLY A 177 22.83 -1.08 -8.75
C GLY A 177 21.80 -1.26 -9.87
N LEU A 178 20.75 -0.45 -9.88
CA LEU A 178 19.76 -0.38 -10.96
C LEU A 178 19.98 0.89 -11.79
N GLU A 179 19.55 0.87 -13.05
CA GLU A 179 19.75 2.00 -13.96
C GLU A 179 18.41 2.62 -14.37
N PRO A 180 17.85 3.53 -13.55
CA PRO A 180 16.64 4.25 -13.90
C PRO A 180 16.92 5.34 -14.93
N ALA A 181 16.03 5.47 -15.92
CA ALA A 181 16.01 6.63 -16.82
C ALA A 181 15.83 7.94 -16.03
N ASP A 182 16.41 9.02 -16.53
CA ASP A 182 16.28 10.35 -15.91
C ASP A 182 14.90 10.98 -16.10
N GLU A 183 14.10 10.44 -17.03
CA GLU A 183 12.78 10.94 -17.37
C GLU A 183 11.66 10.01 -16.90
N GLN A 184 10.47 10.58 -16.73
CA GLN A 184 9.24 9.89 -16.36
C GLN A 184 8.11 10.30 -17.29
N THR A 185 7.33 9.32 -17.75
CA THR A 185 6.11 9.60 -18.52
C THR A 185 4.91 9.59 -17.60
N ARG A 186 4.03 10.59 -17.74
CA ARG A 186 2.82 10.73 -16.90
C ARG A 186 1.56 10.51 -17.72
N TYR A 187 0.73 9.58 -17.27
CA TYR A 187 -0.54 9.24 -17.87
C TYR A 187 -1.69 9.53 -16.91
N ARG A 188 -2.73 10.21 -17.40
CA ARG A 188 -4.02 10.21 -16.69
C ARG A 188 -4.60 8.80 -16.72
N PHE A 189 -5.20 8.35 -15.63
CA PHE A 189 -5.85 7.05 -15.56
C PHE A 189 -7.38 7.16 -15.81
N GLY A 190 -8.08 6.04 -15.99
CA GLY A 190 -9.55 5.96 -16.00
C GLY A 190 -10.16 5.38 -17.28
N SER A 191 -9.97 6.00 -18.44
CA SER A 191 -10.57 5.50 -19.70
C SER A 191 -9.78 4.34 -20.30
N SER A 192 -10.45 3.43 -21.02
CA SER A 192 -9.79 2.32 -21.73
C SER A 192 -8.67 2.80 -22.67
N SER A 193 -8.86 3.92 -23.37
CA SER A 193 -7.84 4.51 -24.25
C SER A 193 -6.60 4.99 -23.50
N ARG A 194 -6.76 5.55 -22.29
CA ARG A 194 -5.66 5.99 -21.43
C ARG A 194 -4.92 4.79 -20.83
N ILE A 195 -5.66 3.76 -20.41
CA ILE A 195 -5.07 2.50 -19.95
C ILE A 195 -4.25 1.86 -21.09
N ALA A 196 -4.77 1.85 -22.31
CA ALA A 196 -4.07 1.30 -23.48
C ALA A 196 -2.73 2.01 -23.75
N GLN A 197 -2.63 3.32 -23.53
CA GLN A 197 -1.35 4.04 -23.68
C GLN A 197 -0.29 3.54 -22.68
N ILE A 198 -0.67 3.33 -21.43
CA ILE A 198 0.23 2.80 -20.39
C ILE A 198 0.62 1.36 -20.73
N VAL A 199 -0.36 0.53 -21.10
CA VAL A 199 -0.15 -0.88 -21.47
C VAL A 199 0.82 -0.99 -22.64
N ASN A 200 0.60 -0.26 -23.72
CA ASN A 200 1.45 -0.29 -24.90
C ASN A 200 2.92 0.04 -24.58
N GLU A 201 3.15 0.95 -23.63
CA GLU A 201 4.51 1.27 -23.16
C GLU A 201 5.10 0.11 -22.35
N VAL A 202 4.42 -0.35 -21.30
CA VAL A 202 4.99 -1.34 -20.36
C VAL A 202 5.06 -2.76 -20.92
N THR A 203 4.32 -3.05 -21.99
CA THR A 203 4.36 -4.34 -22.69
C THR A 203 5.27 -4.34 -23.92
N ALA A 204 6.02 -3.27 -24.17
CA ALA A 204 7.06 -3.30 -25.20
C ALA A 204 8.11 -4.37 -24.83
N ASP A 205 8.47 -5.24 -25.77
CA ASP A 205 9.35 -6.39 -25.51
C ASP A 205 10.75 -6.17 -26.13
N PRO A 206 11.85 -6.24 -25.35
CA PRO A 206 11.91 -6.34 -23.89
C PRO A 206 11.77 -4.98 -23.20
N SER A 207 11.20 -4.95 -21.99
CA SER A 207 11.19 -3.74 -21.18
C SER A 207 11.03 -4.00 -19.68
N ILE A 208 11.51 -3.06 -18.87
CA ILE A 208 11.35 -3.05 -17.42
C ILE A 208 10.97 -1.63 -17.01
N TYR A 209 9.96 -1.51 -16.14
CA TYR A 209 9.47 -0.21 -15.69
C TYR A 209 9.19 -0.21 -14.19
N LEU A 210 9.41 0.94 -13.55
CA LEU A 210 8.74 1.30 -12.30
C LEU A 210 7.48 2.09 -12.60
N LEU A 211 6.41 1.77 -11.88
CA LEU A 211 5.11 2.40 -12.02
C LEU A 211 4.72 3.07 -10.70
N GLY A 212 4.55 4.39 -10.73
CA GLY A 212 3.99 5.16 -9.64
C GLY A 212 2.51 5.41 -9.83
N LEU A 213 1.66 4.82 -8.99
CA LEU A 213 0.25 5.14 -8.90
C LEU A 213 0.08 6.39 -8.04
N ARG A 214 -0.78 7.32 -8.48
CA ARG A 214 -1.24 8.47 -7.69
C ARG A 214 -2.75 8.34 -7.53
N PHE A 215 -3.21 8.45 -6.28
CA PHE A 215 -4.63 8.31 -5.97
C PHE A 215 -5.31 9.67 -5.89
N ALA A 216 -6.60 9.73 -6.24
CA ALA A 216 -7.39 10.98 -6.28
C ALA A 216 -7.51 11.63 -4.89
N ALA A 217 -7.70 10.81 -3.84
CA ALA A 217 -7.75 11.26 -2.45
C ALA A 217 -6.38 11.65 -1.85
N GLY A 218 -5.33 11.65 -2.67
CA GLY A 218 -3.94 11.78 -2.21
C GLY A 218 -3.32 10.43 -1.87
N GLY A 219 -2.00 10.44 -1.71
CA GLY A 219 -1.23 9.20 -1.58
C GLY A 219 -0.63 8.72 -2.90
N ALA A 220 0.29 7.78 -2.79
CA ALA A 220 0.96 7.17 -3.93
C ALA A 220 1.41 5.76 -3.57
N HIS A 221 1.54 4.93 -4.60
CA HIS A 221 2.04 3.57 -4.51
C HIS A 221 3.05 3.32 -5.63
N THR A 222 4.05 2.47 -5.39
CA THR A 222 5.04 2.09 -6.40
C THR A 222 4.97 0.60 -6.66
N MET A 223 4.89 0.24 -7.94
CA MET A 223 4.91 -1.11 -8.49
C MET A 223 6.03 -1.22 -9.51
N ALA A 224 6.26 -2.42 -10.02
CA ALA A 224 7.23 -2.67 -11.09
C ALA A 224 6.65 -3.62 -12.14
N THR A 225 7.16 -3.53 -13.37
CA THR A 225 6.88 -4.50 -14.43
C THR A 225 8.16 -4.95 -15.12
N SER A 226 8.14 -6.18 -15.63
CA SER A 226 9.16 -6.72 -16.53
C SER A 226 8.48 -7.49 -17.65
N THR A 227 8.81 -7.15 -18.89
CA THR A 227 8.25 -7.76 -20.10
C THR A 227 9.36 -8.43 -20.88
N SER A 228 9.17 -9.71 -21.17
CA SER A 228 10.05 -10.50 -22.02
C SER A 228 9.27 -11.65 -22.67
N ASN A 229 9.62 -12.00 -23.89
CA ASN A 229 9.04 -13.14 -24.63
C ASN A 229 7.50 -13.09 -24.74
N GLY A 230 6.95 -11.89 -24.97
CA GLY A 230 5.49 -11.66 -25.07
C GLY A 230 4.73 -11.82 -23.75
N MET A 231 5.42 -11.99 -22.63
CA MET A 231 4.86 -12.08 -21.29
C MET A 231 5.25 -10.86 -20.47
N THR A 232 4.30 -10.28 -19.76
CA THR A 232 4.51 -9.18 -18.82
C THR A 232 4.25 -9.66 -17.39
N THR A 233 5.25 -9.49 -16.54
CA THR A 233 5.12 -9.68 -15.09
C THR A 233 4.94 -8.32 -14.43
N LEU A 234 3.89 -8.16 -13.63
CA LEU A 234 3.66 -7.03 -12.74
C LEU A 234 3.89 -7.47 -11.30
N PHE A 235 4.67 -6.69 -10.57
CA PHE A 235 4.83 -6.81 -9.14
C PHE A 235 4.15 -5.65 -8.42
N ASP A 236 3.17 -5.98 -7.59
CA ASP A 236 2.55 -5.07 -6.65
C ASP A 236 2.97 -5.46 -5.23
N PRO A 237 3.71 -4.62 -4.50
CA PRO A 237 4.12 -4.89 -3.12
C PRO A 237 2.97 -5.24 -2.15
N ASN A 238 1.73 -4.89 -2.50
CA ASN A 238 0.55 -5.23 -1.71
C ASN A 238 0.03 -6.65 -1.96
N TYR A 239 0.25 -7.21 -3.15
CA TYR A 239 -0.44 -8.43 -3.57
C TYR A 239 0.48 -9.55 -4.07
N GLY A 240 1.70 -9.21 -4.47
CA GLY A 240 2.69 -10.11 -5.05
C GLY A 240 2.85 -9.94 -6.55
N GLU A 241 3.11 -11.03 -7.24
CA GLU A 241 3.38 -11.08 -8.67
C GLU A 241 2.20 -11.59 -9.49
N PHE A 242 2.04 -10.99 -10.67
CA PHE A 242 1.07 -11.36 -11.68
C PHE A 242 1.80 -11.49 -13.00
N THR A 243 1.60 -12.58 -13.75
CA THR A 243 2.23 -12.75 -15.06
C THR A 243 1.16 -13.09 -16.08
N VAL A 244 1.11 -12.31 -17.15
CA VAL A 244 0.09 -12.41 -18.19
C VAL A 244 0.74 -12.24 -19.56
N ARG A 245 0.05 -12.67 -20.62
CA ARG A 245 0.43 -12.29 -21.99
C ARG A 245 0.24 -10.79 -22.15
N SER A 246 1.06 -10.14 -22.98
CA SER A 246 0.99 -8.68 -23.19
C SER A 246 -0.41 -8.17 -23.56
N ASP A 247 -1.18 -8.95 -24.34
CA ASP A 247 -2.56 -8.59 -24.74
C ASP A 247 -3.59 -8.63 -23.59
N GLN A 248 -3.26 -9.28 -22.47
CA GLN A 248 -4.09 -9.36 -21.27
C GLN A 248 -3.76 -8.29 -20.23
N MET A 249 -2.67 -7.55 -20.41
CA MET A 249 -2.20 -6.58 -19.43
C MET A 249 -3.20 -5.46 -19.14
N GLY A 250 -3.99 -5.07 -20.15
CA GLY A 250 -5.08 -4.10 -19.98
C GLY A 250 -6.24 -4.59 -19.11
N GLU A 251 -6.56 -5.89 -19.16
CA GLU A 251 -7.55 -6.49 -18.24
C GLU A 251 -6.99 -6.54 -16.82
N LEU A 252 -5.74 -6.96 -16.64
CA LEU A 252 -5.07 -7.00 -15.34
C LEU A 252 -5.04 -5.61 -14.67
N PHE A 253 -4.69 -4.56 -15.43
CA PHE A 253 -4.69 -3.18 -14.92
C PHE A 253 -6.06 -2.71 -14.46
N LYS A 254 -7.12 -3.10 -15.17
CA LYS A 254 -8.50 -2.78 -14.78
C LYS A 254 -8.88 -3.51 -13.50
N SER A 255 -8.65 -4.83 -13.43
CA SER A 255 -8.90 -5.62 -12.21
C SER A 255 -8.15 -5.07 -11.00
N LEU A 256 -6.90 -4.62 -11.19
CA LEU A 256 -6.11 -4.03 -10.13
C LEU A 256 -6.65 -2.66 -9.69
N ALA A 257 -7.05 -1.81 -10.65
CA ALA A 257 -7.67 -0.53 -10.35
C ALA A 257 -9.00 -0.69 -9.61
N ASP A 258 -9.84 -1.64 -10.02
CA ASP A 258 -11.11 -1.96 -9.37
C ASP A 258 -10.87 -2.45 -7.92
N ARG A 259 -9.82 -3.25 -7.69
CA ARG A 259 -9.42 -3.66 -6.33
C ARG A 259 -9.03 -2.46 -5.46
N TYR A 260 -8.19 -1.56 -5.98
CA TYR A 260 -7.81 -0.34 -5.25
C TYR A 260 -8.99 0.60 -4.99
N SER A 261 -9.89 0.76 -5.96
CA SER A 261 -11.07 1.61 -5.82
C SER A 261 -12.09 1.03 -4.83
N ASN A 262 -12.60 -0.17 -5.09
CA ASN A 262 -13.75 -0.72 -4.38
C ASN A 262 -13.45 -1.15 -2.94
N LEU A 263 -12.26 -1.70 -2.69
CA LEU A 263 -11.94 -2.26 -1.37
C LEU A 263 -11.04 -1.37 -0.53
N ASN A 264 -10.21 -0.53 -1.17
CA ASN A 264 -9.28 0.35 -0.46
C ASN A 264 -9.73 1.83 -0.51
N GLY A 265 -10.78 2.17 -1.27
CA GLY A 265 -11.24 3.56 -1.43
C GLY A 265 -10.19 4.44 -2.13
N HIS A 266 -9.38 3.84 -3.01
CA HIS A 266 -8.20 4.46 -3.62
C HIS A 266 -8.34 4.50 -5.14
N ASP A 267 -9.02 5.52 -5.65
CA ASP A 267 -9.15 5.74 -7.09
C ASP A 267 -7.83 6.21 -7.70
N ILE A 268 -7.30 5.44 -8.65
CA ILE A 268 -6.09 5.82 -9.38
C ILE A 268 -6.43 6.99 -10.32
N SER A 269 -5.77 8.13 -10.12
CA SER A 269 -5.95 9.33 -10.96
C SER A 269 -4.88 9.43 -12.04
N THR A 270 -3.65 9.06 -11.71
CA THR A 270 -2.47 9.21 -12.57
C THR A 270 -1.53 8.02 -12.38
N VAL A 271 -0.96 7.54 -13.48
CA VAL A 271 0.15 6.58 -13.49
C VAL A 271 1.39 7.28 -14.03
N VAL A 272 2.52 7.08 -13.36
CA VAL A 272 3.83 7.57 -13.79
C VAL A 272 4.72 6.37 -14.09
N THR A 273 5.29 6.30 -15.28
CA THR A 273 6.22 5.24 -15.66
C THR A 273 7.65 5.77 -15.68
N GLN A 274 8.59 4.93 -15.28
CA GLN A 274 10.03 5.19 -15.38
C GLN A 274 10.71 3.93 -15.89
N ARG A 275 11.38 4.03 -17.04
CA ARG A 275 12.08 2.89 -17.64
C ARG A 275 13.33 2.54 -16.83
N MET A 276 13.60 1.25 -16.68
CA MET A 276 14.88 0.72 -16.19
C MET A 276 15.69 0.18 -17.37
N THR A 277 17.00 0.38 -17.35
CA THR A 277 17.96 -0.18 -18.33
C THR A 277 18.84 -1.26 -17.73
#